data_AF-A0A0C9MI83-F1
#
_entry.id   AF-A0A0C9MI83-F1
#
_cell.length_a   1.000
_cell.length_b   1.000
_cell.length_c   1.000
_cell.angle_alpha   90.00
_cell.angle_beta   90.00
_cell.angle_gamma   90.00
#
_symmetry.space_group_name_H-M   'P 1'
#
loop_
_entity.id
_entity.type
_entity.pdbx_description
1 polymer ?
#
loop_
_entity_poly.entity_id
_entity_poly.type
_entity_poly.pdbx_seq_one_letter_code
_entity_poly.pdbx_strand_id
1 'polypeptide(L)'
;MDSDLFAKLFGYFSIGCWIVVFTPQLYENYTRKNTDGVSIQFLSFWILGDILNLFGIILENLLFTMLLLALYYLFADCLLMGQVIYYRTVYPQRHIEEVVVNDYGAGGSDPVIPHRHHHRRSSVSSSSSTSSSSSSSSSSSSASSHISGLSHHNDYINEHTSLLSTKINSKSRTSSTTIQQQQSSKTRTIVRLFFASSIASWIALMIGTALFFFGPGQHKVDMSQWHLIPQALGWGSAILYCVSRIPQIMQNFRNESVEGLSLPMFIFSVVGNVTYCVSIVLESTDPTYLFINLPWLIGSGGTLFFDFTIFFQFYMYRQRTDLNSKATV
;
A
#
# COMPACT_ATOMS: atom_id res chain seq x y z
N MET A 1 -7.53 -27.13 33.20
CA MET A 1 -8.87 -27.29 32.58
C MET A 1 -9.29 -26.01 31.88
N ASP A 2 -9.15 -24.83 32.50
CA ASP A 2 -9.49 -23.56 31.86
C ASP A 2 -8.50 -23.14 30.76
N SER A 3 -7.19 -23.32 30.98
CA SER A 3 -6.12 -22.97 30.01
C SER A 3 -6.31 -23.64 28.64
N ASP A 4 -6.56 -24.95 28.64
CA ASP A 4 -6.61 -25.75 27.41
C ASP A 4 -7.87 -25.43 26.60
N LEU A 5 -8.98 -25.09 27.28
CA LEU A 5 -10.18 -24.61 26.62
C LEU A 5 -9.94 -23.24 25.99
N PHE A 6 -9.30 -22.30 26.72
CA PHE A 6 -8.97 -20.99 26.17
C PHE A 6 -7.99 -21.10 25.00
N ALA A 7 -6.95 -21.92 25.08
CA ALA A 7 -6.02 -22.17 23.98
C ALA A 7 -6.76 -22.59 22.70
N LYS A 8 -7.67 -23.55 22.81
CA LYS A 8 -8.51 -24.01 21.69
C LYS A 8 -9.44 -22.92 21.16
N LEU A 9 -10.10 -22.15 22.03
CA LEU A 9 -10.98 -21.05 21.62
C LEU A 9 -10.23 -19.97 20.86
N PHE A 10 -9.07 -19.54 21.37
CA PHE A 10 -8.21 -18.57 20.70
C PHE A 10 -7.67 -19.12 19.37
N GLY A 11 -7.30 -20.41 19.33
CA GLY A 11 -6.86 -21.08 18.10
C GLY A 11 -7.95 -21.11 17.02
N TYR A 12 -9.18 -21.53 17.36
CA TYR A 12 -10.29 -21.54 16.41
C TYR A 12 -10.71 -20.14 15.97
N PHE A 13 -10.68 -19.17 16.89
CA PHE A 13 -10.95 -17.77 16.55
C PHE A 13 -9.91 -17.21 15.58
N SER A 14 -8.63 -17.54 15.78
CA SER A 14 -7.56 -17.19 14.86
C SER A 14 -7.80 -17.77 13.46
N ILE A 15 -8.13 -19.06 13.37
CA ILE A 15 -8.48 -19.71 12.10
C ILE A 15 -9.66 -19.00 11.43
N GLY A 16 -10.70 -18.63 12.20
CA GLY A 16 -11.83 -17.87 11.69
C GLY A 16 -11.43 -16.53 11.05
N CYS A 17 -10.55 -15.78 11.72
CA CYS A 17 -10.00 -14.53 11.20
C CYS A 17 -9.19 -14.74 9.90
N TRP A 18 -8.35 -15.78 9.86
CA TRP A 18 -7.53 -16.10 8.69
C TRP A 18 -8.35 -16.63 7.50
N ILE A 19 -9.46 -17.32 7.75
CA ILE A 19 -10.38 -17.72 6.67
C ILE A 19 -10.93 -16.48 5.96
N VAL A 20 -11.35 -15.46 6.69
CA VAL A 20 -12.00 -14.28 6.09
C VAL A 20 -11.03 -13.17 5.68
N VAL A 21 -9.75 -13.25 6.05
CA VAL A 21 -8.77 -12.15 5.97
C VAL A 21 -8.66 -11.51 4.59
N PHE A 22 -8.76 -12.29 3.52
CA PHE A 22 -8.63 -11.81 2.14
C PHE A 22 -9.88 -11.12 1.61
N THR A 23 -11.04 -11.44 2.18
CA THR A 23 -12.36 -10.99 1.70
C THR A 23 -12.44 -9.46 1.58
N PRO A 24 -12.01 -8.66 2.58
CA PRO A 24 -12.09 -7.21 2.49
C PRO A 24 -11.27 -6.61 1.35
N GLN A 25 -10.09 -7.16 1.04
CA GLN A 25 -9.25 -6.65 -0.05
C GLN A 25 -9.75 -7.10 -1.41
N LEU A 26 -10.20 -8.35 -1.52
CA LEU A 26 -10.85 -8.86 -2.74
C LEU A 26 -12.08 -8.00 -3.10
N TYR A 27 -12.88 -7.65 -2.09
CA TYR A 27 -14.04 -6.78 -2.24
C TYR A 27 -13.66 -5.34 -2.61
N GLU A 28 -12.67 -4.75 -1.93
CA GLU A 28 -12.20 -3.38 -2.22
C GLU A 28 -11.69 -3.27 -3.67
N ASN A 29 -10.88 -4.24 -4.10
CA ASN A 29 -10.36 -4.33 -5.47
C ASN A 29 -11.49 -4.48 -6.49
N TYR A 30 -12.48 -5.33 -6.20
CA TYR A 30 -13.63 -5.52 -7.07
C TYR A 30 -14.46 -4.24 -7.21
N THR A 31 -14.65 -3.51 -6.12
CA THR A 31 -15.45 -2.29 -6.11
C THR A 31 -14.73 -1.14 -6.80
N ARG A 32 -13.43 -0.96 -6.53
CA ARG A 32 -12.63 0.15 -7.07
C ARG A 32 -12.16 -0.05 -8.50
N LYS A 33 -12.03 -1.31 -8.96
CA LYS A 33 -11.38 -1.67 -10.24
C LYS A 33 -9.95 -1.11 -10.39
N ASN A 34 -9.32 -0.75 -9.27
CA ASN A 34 -7.96 -0.24 -9.17
C ASN A 34 -7.29 -0.90 -7.96
N THR A 35 -6.07 -1.39 -8.15
CA THR A 35 -5.30 -2.13 -7.14
C THR A 35 -3.92 -1.52 -6.89
N ASP A 36 -3.66 -0.27 -7.32
CA ASP A 36 -2.35 0.39 -7.21
C ASP A 36 -1.84 0.52 -5.75
N GLY A 37 -2.76 0.47 -4.78
CA GLY A 37 -2.44 0.47 -3.35
C GLY A 37 -1.85 -0.83 -2.80
N VAL A 38 -2.00 -1.95 -3.51
CA VAL A 38 -1.57 -3.28 -3.02
C VAL A 38 -0.18 -3.63 -3.56
N SER A 39 0.75 -4.03 -2.72
CA SER A 39 2.10 -4.36 -3.18
C SER A 39 2.16 -5.77 -3.77
N ILE A 40 2.56 -5.88 -5.04
CA ILE A 40 2.79 -7.19 -5.66
C ILE A 40 3.87 -7.95 -4.90
N GLN A 41 4.94 -7.25 -4.45
CA GLN A 41 6.02 -7.88 -3.69
C GLN A 41 5.54 -8.41 -2.33
N PHE A 42 4.64 -7.70 -1.65
CA PHE A 42 4.01 -8.19 -0.43
C PHE A 42 3.27 -9.51 -0.67
N LEU A 43 2.43 -9.56 -1.73
CA LEU A 43 1.70 -10.77 -2.09
C LEU A 43 2.61 -11.90 -2.57
N SER A 44 3.69 -11.59 -3.30
CA SER A 44 4.66 -12.60 -3.74
C SER A 44 5.35 -13.30 -2.57
N PHE A 45 5.72 -12.54 -1.54
CA PHE A 45 6.31 -13.13 -0.33
C PHE A 45 5.30 -13.95 0.48
N TRP A 46 4.03 -13.57 0.51
CA TRP A 46 2.97 -14.39 1.11
C TRP A 46 2.79 -15.72 0.40
N ILE A 47 2.62 -15.70 -0.92
CA ILE A 47 2.53 -16.92 -1.74
C ILE A 47 3.74 -17.83 -1.49
N LEU A 48 4.95 -17.27 -1.45
CA LEU A 48 6.14 -18.07 -1.22
C LEU A 48 6.16 -18.67 0.19
N GLY A 49 5.71 -17.92 1.20
CA GLY A 49 5.57 -18.43 2.57
C GLY A 49 4.54 -19.56 2.65
N ASP A 50 3.39 -19.40 1.99
CA ASP A 50 2.32 -20.40 1.96
C ASP A 50 2.77 -21.68 1.25
N ILE A 51 3.57 -21.56 0.19
CA ILE A 51 4.21 -22.71 -0.46
C ILE A 51 5.12 -23.45 0.52
N LEU A 52 5.99 -22.75 1.28
CA LEU A 52 6.86 -23.40 2.27
C LEU A 52 6.06 -24.08 3.38
N ASN A 53 5.00 -23.44 3.87
CA ASN A 53 4.09 -24.03 4.86
C ASN A 53 3.40 -25.29 4.33
N LEU A 54 2.88 -25.25 3.10
CA LEU A 54 2.24 -26.40 2.45
C LEU A 54 3.23 -27.57 2.31
N PHE A 55 4.46 -27.30 1.86
CA PHE A 55 5.50 -28.33 1.78
C PHE A 55 5.83 -28.90 3.16
N GLY A 56 5.92 -28.06 4.20
CA GLY A 56 6.17 -28.52 5.57
C GLY A 56 5.10 -29.48 6.07
N ILE A 57 3.83 -29.17 5.79
CA ILE A 57 2.67 -30.01 6.13
C ILE A 57 2.72 -31.37 5.41
N ILE A 58 3.05 -31.36 4.11
CA ILE A 58 3.13 -32.58 3.29
C ILE A 58 4.27 -33.48 3.77
N LEU A 59 5.46 -32.90 4.00
CA LEU A 59 6.64 -33.66 4.38
C LEU A 59 6.50 -34.32 5.75
N GLU A 60 5.82 -33.65 6.69
CA GLU A 60 5.55 -34.18 8.03
C GLU A 60 4.27 -35.01 8.13
N ASN A 61 3.56 -35.21 7.01
CA ASN A 61 2.29 -35.93 6.98
C ASN A 61 1.31 -35.46 8.07
N LEU A 62 1.21 -34.13 8.26
CA LEU A 62 0.34 -33.56 9.29
C LEU A 62 -1.14 -33.81 8.98
N LEU A 63 -2.01 -33.54 9.96
CA LEU A 63 -3.45 -33.76 9.86
C LEU A 63 -4.03 -33.19 8.56
N PHE A 64 -4.92 -33.94 7.93
CA PHE A 64 -5.61 -33.55 6.70
C PHE A 64 -6.27 -32.15 6.79
N THR A 65 -6.75 -31.76 7.96
CA THR A 65 -7.31 -30.42 8.20
C THR A 65 -6.29 -29.30 8.00
N MET A 66 -5.04 -29.49 8.41
CA MET A 66 -3.95 -28.52 8.19
C MET A 66 -3.58 -28.44 6.71
N LEU A 67 -3.60 -29.58 6.00
CA LEU A 67 -3.40 -29.62 4.56
C LEU A 67 -4.47 -28.80 3.81
N LEU A 68 -5.75 -29.00 4.15
CA LEU A 68 -6.84 -28.22 3.56
C LEU A 68 -6.68 -26.72 3.81
N LEU A 69 -6.25 -26.34 5.02
CA LEU A 69 -6.09 -24.95 5.39
C LEU A 69 -4.93 -24.28 4.62
N ALA A 70 -3.79 -24.97 4.46
CA ALA A 70 -2.67 -24.46 3.67
C ALA A 70 -3.02 -24.34 2.17
N LEU A 71 -3.75 -25.30 1.62
CA LEU A 71 -4.26 -25.21 0.24
C LEU A 71 -5.22 -24.03 0.08
N TYR A 72 -6.08 -23.79 1.06
CA TYR A 72 -6.99 -22.64 1.07
C TYR A 72 -6.25 -21.31 1.07
N TYR A 73 -5.26 -21.13 1.95
CA TYR A 73 -4.48 -19.87 2.01
C TYR A 73 -3.74 -19.61 0.70
N LEU A 74 -3.03 -20.63 0.19
CA LEU A 74 -2.33 -20.51 -1.08
C LEU A 74 -3.28 -20.16 -2.24
N PHE A 75 -4.47 -20.76 -2.28
CA PHE A 75 -5.48 -20.44 -3.26
C PHE A 75 -5.98 -18.99 -3.14
N ALA A 76 -6.30 -18.53 -1.92
CA ALA A 76 -6.79 -17.19 -1.66
C ALA A 76 -5.74 -16.11 -2.02
N ASP A 77 -4.47 -16.39 -1.74
CA ASP A 77 -3.33 -15.58 -2.14
C ASP A 77 -3.20 -15.48 -3.66
N CYS A 78 -3.24 -16.61 -4.36
CA CYS A 78 -3.22 -16.65 -5.82
C CYS A 78 -4.42 -15.92 -6.43
N LEU A 79 -5.61 -16.05 -5.83
CA LEU A 79 -6.81 -15.34 -6.26
C LEU A 79 -6.64 -13.82 -6.14
N LEU A 80 -6.13 -13.35 -5.00
CA LEU A 80 -5.86 -11.92 -4.79
C LEU A 80 -4.77 -11.40 -5.73
N MET A 81 -3.67 -12.14 -5.90
CA MET A 81 -2.63 -11.81 -6.87
C MET A 81 -3.16 -11.74 -8.30
N GLY A 82 -3.96 -12.73 -8.72
CA GLY A 82 -4.60 -12.76 -10.03
C GLY A 82 -5.51 -11.55 -10.25
N GLN A 83 -6.28 -11.17 -9.22
CA GLN A 83 -7.11 -9.98 -9.24
C GLN A 83 -6.28 -8.68 -9.38
N VAL A 84 -5.16 -8.58 -8.66
CA VAL A 84 -4.22 -7.43 -8.76
C VAL A 84 -3.64 -7.33 -10.16
N ILE A 85 -3.17 -8.44 -10.73
CA ILE A 85 -2.63 -8.47 -12.09
C ILE A 85 -3.71 -8.06 -13.10
N TYR A 86 -4.91 -8.66 -13.01
CA TYR A 86 -6.02 -8.38 -13.93
C TYR A 86 -6.39 -6.90 -13.99
N TYR A 87 -6.57 -6.25 -12.83
CA TYR A 87 -6.96 -4.83 -12.79
C TYR A 87 -5.84 -3.86 -13.19
N ARG A 88 -4.57 -4.29 -13.13
CA ARG A 88 -3.44 -3.45 -13.56
C ARG A 88 -3.12 -3.57 -15.04
N THR A 89 -3.32 -4.75 -15.62
CA THR A 89 -2.84 -5.03 -16.99
C THR A 89 -3.98 -5.17 -17.99
N VAL A 90 -5.02 -5.94 -17.67
CA VAL A 90 -6.07 -6.32 -18.62
C VAL A 90 -7.25 -5.34 -18.61
N TYR A 91 -7.75 -4.99 -17.42
CA TYR A 91 -8.93 -4.13 -17.28
C TYR A 91 -8.78 -2.75 -17.94
N PRO A 92 -7.65 -2.02 -17.77
CA PRO A 92 -7.51 -0.69 -18.38
C PRO A 92 -7.54 -0.73 -19.92
N GLN A 93 -6.96 -1.78 -20.52
CA GLN A 93 -6.92 -1.94 -21.98
C GLN A 93 -8.32 -2.17 -22.55
N ARG A 94 -9.08 -3.08 -21.92
CA ARG A 94 -10.46 -3.38 -22.35
C ARG A 94 -11.39 -2.19 -22.20
N HIS A 95 -11.26 -1.43 -21.10
CA HIS A 95 -12.11 -0.27 -20.88
C HIS A 95 -11.81 0.86 -21.88
N ILE A 96 -10.55 1.03 -22.31
CA ILE A 96 -10.20 1.97 -23.37
C ILE A 96 -10.78 1.50 -24.71
N GLU A 97 -10.63 0.22 -25.04
CA GLU A 97 -11.17 -0.35 -26.28
C GLU A 97 -12.69 -0.21 -26.35
N GLU A 98 -13.42 -0.48 -25.26
CA GLU A 98 -14.87 -0.34 -25.21
C GLU A 98 -15.33 1.13 -25.36
N VAL A 99 -14.65 2.07 -24.69
CA VAL A 99 -14.94 3.50 -24.84
C VAL A 99 -14.67 3.96 -26.28
N VAL A 100 -13.54 3.55 -26.86
CA VAL A 100 -13.18 3.87 -28.24
C VAL A 100 -14.22 3.31 -29.21
N VAL A 101 -14.53 2.01 -29.14
CA VAL A 101 -15.50 1.37 -30.04
C VAL A 101 -16.89 2.00 -29.93
N ASN A 102 -17.34 2.35 -28.73
CA ASN A 102 -18.62 3.02 -28.54
C ASN A 102 -18.64 4.45 -29.10
N ASP A 103 -17.55 5.20 -28.98
CA ASP A 103 -17.42 6.57 -29.50
C ASP A 103 -17.40 6.60 -31.04
N TYR A 104 -16.66 5.66 -31.66
CA TYR A 104 -16.66 5.49 -33.12
C TYR A 104 -17.98 4.92 -33.67
N GLY A 105 -18.69 4.10 -32.89
CA GLY A 105 -20.00 3.54 -33.27
C GLY A 105 -21.17 4.54 -33.17
N ALA A 106 -21.03 5.62 -32.39
CA ALA A 106 -22.08 6.62 -32.17
C ALA A 106 -22.03 7.82 -33.14
N GLY A 107 -21.02 7.91 -34.01
CA GLY A 107 -20.95 8.90 -35.08
C GLY A 107 -20.04 10.10 -34.79
N GLY A 108 -18.79 10.00 -35.23
CA GLY A 108 -18.05 11.09 -35.86
C GLY A 108 -17.51 12.22 -34.99
N SER A 109 -16.38 11.98 -34.33
CA SER A 109 -15.29 12.99 -34.20
C SER A 109 -13.99 12.28 -33.79
N ASP A 110 -12.85 12.70 -34.37
CA ASP A 110 -11.54 12.12 -34.07
C ASP A 110 -11.23 12.15 -32.56
N PRO A 111 -10.67 11.07 -31.98
CA PRO A 111 -10.39 11.02 -30.56
C PRO A 111 -9.25 11.98 -30.21
N VAL A 112 -9.51 12.89 -29.28
CA VAL A 112 -8.45 13.62 -28.59
C VAL A 112 -7.73 12.63 -27.68
N ILE A 113 -6.69 11.96 -28.22
CA ILE A 113 -5.79 11.13 -27.42
C ILE A 113 -5.23 12.00 -26.30
N PRO A 114 -5.40 11.66 -25.01
CA PRO A 114 -4.75 12.39 -23.94
C PRO A 114 -3.25 12.14 -24.07
N HIS A 115 -2.52 13.10 -24.63
CA HIS A 115 -1.06 13.07 -24.59
C HIS A 115 -0.63 13.13 -23.12
N ARG A 116 -0.26 11.96 -22.58
CA ARG A 116 0.46 11.85 -21.33
C ARG A 116 1.74 12.68 -21.46
N HIS A 117 1.78 13.83 -20.80
CA HIS A 117 2.99 14.64 -20.66
C HIS A 117 4.06 13.82 -19.93
N HIS A 118 4.88 13.10 -20.69
CA HIS A 118 6.19 12.70 -20.22
C HIS A 118 7.03 13.98 -20.12
N HIS A 119 7.36 14.38 -18.90
CA HIS A 119 8.40 15.38 -18.63
C HIS A 119 9.74 14.86 -19.16
N ARG A 120 10.01 15.11 -20.45
CA ARG A 120 11.32 14.94 -21.05
C ARG A 120 12.06 16.26 -20.90
N ARG A 121 13.13 16.22 -20.11
CA ARG A 121 14.08 17.30 -19.85
C ARG A 121 14.66 17.78 -21.19
N SER A 122 14.35 19.00 -21.61
CA SER A 122 14.94 19.63 -22.80
C SER A 122 16.03 20.61 -22.38
N SER A 123 17.26 20.27 -22.74
CA SER A 123 18.42 21.14 -22.79
C SER A 123 18.19 22.31 -23.74
N VAL A 124 18.60 23.49 -23.28
CA VAL A 124 18.60 24.77 -24.01
C VAL A 124 19.60 24.71 -25.16
N SER A 125 19.16 25.02 -26.38
CA SER A 125 20.02 25.55 -27.43
C SER A 125 19.24 26.50 -28.32
N SER A 126 19.72 27.73 -28.33
CA SER A 126 19.34 28.88 -29.14
C SER A 126 19.64 28.71 -30.62
N SER A 127 18.69 29.11 -31.48
CA SER A 127 19.02 29.59 -32.83
C SER A 127 17.88 30.44 -33.40
N SER A 128 18.25 31.65 -33.81
CA SER A 128 17.52 32.69 -34.52
C SER A 128 17.41 32.44 -36.03
N SER A 129 16.29 32.80 -36.66
CA SER A 129 16.16 33.28 -38.07
C SER A 129 14.67 33.56 -38.37
N THR A 130 14.24 34.82 -38.52
CA THR A 130 14.02 35.61 -39.76
C THR A 130 12.79 35.24 -40.61
N SER A 131 11.82 36.16 -40.58
CA SER A 131 10.96 36.69 -41.67
C SER A 131 10.23 35.76 -42.64
N SER A 132 8.90 35.92 -42.72
CA SER A 132 8.26 36.41 -43.96
C SER A 132 6.77 36.73 -43.74
N SER A 133 6.38 37.82 -44.40
CA SER A 133 5.06 38.44 -44.51
C SER A 133 4.07 37.62 -45.35
N SER A 134 2.78 37.66 -44.99
CA SER A 134 1.72 37.79 -45.99
C SER A 134 0.44 38.38 -45.38
N SER A 135 -0.03 39.41 -46.04
CA SER A 135 -1.24 40.18 -45.84
C SER A 135 -2.47 39.43 -46.36
N SER A 136 -3.60 39.53 -45.66
CA SER A 136 -4.90 39.65 -46.33
C SER A 136 -5.88 40.45 -45.48
N SER A 137 -6.41 41.48 -46.13
CA SER A 137 -7.37 42.46 -45.68
C SER A 137 -8.80 41.98 -45.94
N SER A 138 -9.71 42.23 -45.01
CA SER A 138 -11.12 42.44 -45.35
C SER A 138 -11.77 43.38 -44.34
N SER A 139 -12.12 44.55 -44.84
CA SER A 139 -12.85 45.64 -44.22
C SER A 139 -14.36 45.35 -44.16
N SER A 140 -14.99 45.69 -43.04
CA SER A 140 -16.38 46.15 -43.02
C SER A 140 -16.56 47.17 -41.91
N SER A 141 -16.83 48.40 -42.34
CA SER A 141 -17.15 49.57 -41.52
C SER A 141 -18.62 49.56 -41.10
N SER A 142 -18.90 50.00 -39.88
CA SER A 142 -20.15 50.69 -39.54
C SER A 142 -19.87 51.62 -38.36
N ALA A 143 -20.23 52.88 -38.57
CA ALA A 143 -19.96 54.01 -37.70
C ALA A 143 -20.84 54.00 -36.46
N SER A 144 -20.29 54.40 -35.32
CA SER A 144 -21.02 55.13 -34.29
C SER A 144 -20.06 56.01 -33.49
N SER A 145 -20.50 57.24 -33.36
CA SER A 145 -19.83 58.44 -32.87
C SER A 145 -19.65 58.49 -31.35
N HIS A 146 -18.62 59.24 -30.93
CA HIS A 146 -18.47 59.89 -29.63
C HIS A 146 -18.48 59.01 -28.36
N ILE A 147 -17.28 58.77 -27.80
CA ILE A 147 -16.82 59.04 -26.41
C ILE A 147 -15.38 58.48 -26.35
N SER A 148 -14.41 59.22 -26.90
CA SER A 148 -12.98 58.84 -26.88
C SER A 148 -12.24 59.51 -25.72
N GLY A 149 -12.76 59.32 -24.50
CA GLY A 149 -12.18 59.87 -23.27
C GLY A 149 -12.16 58.94 -22.06
N LEU A 150 -12.76 57.75 -22.13
CA LEU A 150 -12.85 56.81 -21.00
C LEU A 150 -12.34 55.38 -21.28
N SER A 151 -11.98 55.03 -22.51
CA SER A 151 -11.50 53.66 -22.83
C SER A 151 -10.08 53.37 -22.30
N HIS A 152 -9.18 54.36 -22.33
CA HIS A 152 -7.81 54.19 -21.83
C HIS A 152 -7.71 54.00 -20.30
N HIS A 153 -8.74 54.40 -19.54
CA HIS A 153 -8.75 54.18 -18.09
C HIS A 153 -9.24 52.76 -17.73
N ASN A 154 -10.19 52.21 -18.49
CA ASN A 154 -10.68 50.85 -18.27
C ASN A 154 -9.67 49.77 -18.65
N ASP A 155 -8.89 49.97 -19.72
CA ASP A 155 -7.84 49.00 -20.10
C ASP A 155 -6.70 48.96 -19.07
N TYR A 156 -6.30 50.12 -18.53
CA TYR A 156 -5.30 50.20 -17.46
C TYR A 156 -5.78 49.56 -16.14
N ILE A 157 -7.05 49.75 -15.77
CA ILE A 157 -7.65 49.11 -14.59
C ILE A 157 -7.77 47.60 -14.78
N ASN A 158 -8.18 47.12 -15.96
CA ASN A 158 -8.29 45.67 -16.24
C ASN A 158 -6.91 44.99 -16.26
N GLU A 159 -5.90 45.64 -16.81
CA GLU A 159 -4.53 45.13 -16.80
C GLU A 159 -3.98 45.06 -15.37
N HIS A 160 -4.11 46.13 -14.58
CA HIS A 160 -3.72 46.14 -13.16
C HIS A 160 -4.49 45.11 -12.33
N THR A 161 -5.79 44.94 -12.58
CA THR A 161 -6.63 43.98 -11.87
C THR A 161 -6.23 42.55 -12.24
N SER A 162 -5.94 42.26 -13.52
CA SER A 162 -5.46 40.95 -13.96
C SER A 162 -4.06 40.62 -13.41
N LEU A 163 -3.15 41.61 -13.35
CA LEU A 163 -1.81 41.46 -12.78
C LEU A 163 -1.88 41.26 -11.26
N LEU A 164 -2.75 41.99 -10.55
CA LEU A 164 -3.00 41.79 -9.13
C LEU A 164 -3.63 40.41 -8.87
N SER A 165 -4.60 39.98 -9.68
CA SER A 165 -5.21 38.65 -9.61
C SER A 165 -4.17 37.55 -9.82
N THR A 166 -3.31 37.70 -10.81
CA THR A 166 -2.24 36.75 -11.14
C THR A 166 -1.18 36.71 -10.04
N LYS A 167 -0.84 37.86 -9.46
CA LYS A 167 0.12 37.97 -8.34
C LYS A 167 -0.43 37.44 -7.02
N ILE A 168 -1.72 37.63 -6.75
CA ILE A 168 -2.43 37.05 -5.60
C ILE A 168 -2.57 35.54 -5.75
N ASN A 169 -2.94 35.05 -6.95
CA ASN A 169 -3.12 33.63 -7.21
C ASN A 169 -1.77 32.89 -7.19
N SER A 170 -0.71 33.46 -7.76
CA SER A 170 0.65 32.91 -7.67
C SER A 170 1.18 32.91 -6.24
N LYS A 171 0.95 33.96 -5.45
CA LYS A 171 1.38 34.01 -4.03
C LYS A 171 0.62 32.98 -3.18
N SER A 172 -0.69 32.86 -3.37
CA SER A 172 -1.53 31.86 -2.67
C SER A 172 -1.16 30.43 -3.05
N ARG A 173 -0.89 30.19 -4.34
CA ARG A 173 -0.44 28.89 -4.86
C ARG A 173 0.96 28.52 -4.38
N THR A 174 1.87 29.49 -4.26
CA THR A 174 3.24 29.31 -3.73
C THR A 174 3.22 29.04 -2.21
N SER A 175 2.40 29.75 -1.45
CA SER A 175 2.19 29.48 -0.02
C SER A 175 1.59 28.10 0.21
N SER A 176 0.58 27.70 -0.58
CA SER A 176 -0.06 26.39 -0.47
C SER A 176 0.88 25.23 -0.83
N THR A 177 1.68 25.37 -1.90
CA THR A 177 2.68 24.35 -2.27
C THR A 177 3.81 24.24 -1.25
N THR A 178 4.25 25.36 -0.66
CA THR A 178 5.29 25.35 0.39
C THR A 178 4.78 24.64 1.65
N ILE A 179 3.54 24.93 2.08
CA ILE A 179 2.91 24.29 3.23
C ILE A 179 2.73 22.78 2.98
N GLN A 180 2.24 22.38 1.80
CA GLN A 180 2.08 20.97 1.43
C GLN A 180 3.42 20.21 1.35
N GLN A 181 4.48 20.83 0.82
CA GLN A 181 5.82 20.24 0.78
C GLN A 181 6.43 20.11 2.19
N GLN A 182 6.26 21.12 3.04
CA GLN A 182 6.75 21.08 4.42
C GLN A 182 5.99 20.05 5.27
N GLN A 183 4.69 19.87 5.04
CA GLN A 183 3.89 18.85 5.73
C GLN A 183 4.27 17.44 5.25
N SER A 184 4.50 17.23 3.94
CA SER A 184 5.00 15.96 3.39
C SER A 184 6.35 15.56 4.01
N SER A 185 7.31 16.48 4.10
CA SER A 185 8.65 16.18 4.62
C SER A 185 8.63 15.81 6.11
N LYS A 186 7.82 16.49 6.92
CA LYS A 186 7.60 16.14 8.34
C LYS A 186 6.98 14.75 8.48
N THR A 187 5.90 14.47 7.74
CA THR A 187 5.24 13.14 7.75
C THR A 187 6.22 12.04 7.35
N ARG A 188 7.03 12.26 6.31
CA ARG A 188 8.04 11.28 5.88
C ARG A 188 9.07 10.98 6.95
N THR A 189 9.57 12.00 7.65
CA THR A 189 10.52 11.80 8.75
C THR A 189 9.90 10.99 9.88
N ILE A 190 8.67 11.32 10.30
CA ILE A 190 7.97 10.60 11.37
C ILE A 190 7.73 9.13 10.98
N VAL A 191 7.26 8.86 9.77
CA VAL A 191 7.04 7.49 9.29
C VAL A 191 8.34 6.69 9.23
N ARG A 192 9.46 7.30 8.82
CA ARG A 192 10.78 6.63 8.84
C ARG A 192 11.23 6.27 10.25
N LEU A 193 11.05 7.18 11.20
CA LEU A 193 11.42 6.95 12.60
C LEU A 193 10.56 5.81 13.20
N PHE A 194 9.26 5.80 12.92
CA PHE A 194 8.35 4.75 13.38
C PHE A 194 8.69 3.38 12.77
N PHE A 195 9.05 3.35 11.49
CA PHE A 195 9.47 2.11 10.84
C PHE A 195 10.81 1.62 11.40
N ALA A 196 11.78 2.52 11.64
CA ALA A 196 13.05 2.17 12.25
C ALA A 196 12.88 1.64 13.69
N SER A 197 11.99 2.23 14.49
CA SER A 197 11.68 1.70 15.82
C SER A 197 11.01 0.32 15.74
N SER A 198 10.16 0.09 14.75
CA SER A 198 9.52 -1.23 14.55
C SER A 198 10.55 -2.31 14.20
N ILE A 199 11.53 -2.00 13.35
CA ILE A 199 12.67 -2.90 13.06
C ILE A 199 13.49 -3.16 14.33
N ALA A 200 13.79 -2.11 15.10
CA ALA A 200 14.56 -2.25 16.33
C ALA A 200 13.84 -3.12 17.37
N SER A 201 12.52 -2.96 17.53
CA SER A 201 11.71 -3.81 18.42
C SER A 201 11.66 -5.26 17.95
N TRP A 202 11.58 -5.51 16.64
CA TRP A 202 11.64 -6.86 16.10
C TRP A 202 13.00 -7.52 16.34
N ILE A 203 14.10 -6.79 16.13
CA ILE A 203 15.46 -7.28 16.44
C ILE A 203 15.61 -7.53 17.94
N ALA A 204 15.09 -6.65 18.79
CA ALA A 204 15.12 -6.83 20.23
C ALA A 204 14.33 -8.08 20.68
N LEU A 205 13.19 -8.36 20.05
CA LEU A 205 12.43 -9.61 20.28
C LEU A 205 13.28 -10.84 19.91
N MET A 206 13.96 -10.81 18.76
CA MET A 206 14.84 -11.91 18.33
C MET A 206 16.00 -12.13 19.29
N ILE A 207 16.66 -11.06 19.72
CA ILE A 207 17.75 -11.12 20.71
C ILE A 207 17.23 -11.64 22.05
N GLY A 208 16.11 -11.10 22.54
CA GLY A 208 15.51 -11.54 23.81
C GLY A 208 15.13 -13.02 23.79
N THR A 209 14.59 -13.50 22.67
CA THR A 209 14.28 -14.91 22.44
C THR A 209 15.55 -15.77 22.44
N ALA A 210 16.59 -15.33 21.73
CA ALA A 210 17.87 -16.03 21.70
C ALA A 210 18.52 -16.09 23.09
N LEU A 211 18.45 -15.00 23.87
CA LEU A 211 18.96 -14.97 25.24
C LEU A 211 18.15 -15.85 26.18
N PHE A 212 16.83 -15.97 25.98
CA PHE A 212 15.97 -16.84 26.80
C PHE A 212 16.31 -18.33 26.63
N PHE A 213 16.54 -18.78 25.39
CA PHE A 213 16.85 -20.18 25.09
C PHE A 213 18.34 -20.52 25.18
N PHE A 214 19.23 -19.59 24.81
CA PHE A 214 20.67 -19.83 24.69
C PHE A 214 21.53 -19.00 25.66
N GLY A 215 20.93 -18.24 26.57
CA GLY A 215 21.64 -17.45 27.57
C GLY A 215 22.17 -18.25 28.77
N PRO A 216 22.79 -17.59 29.76
CA PRO A 216 23.25 -18.22 30.99
C PRO A 216 22.07 -18.70 31.86
N GLY A 217 22.12 -19.93 32.39
CA GLY A 217 21.02 -20.51 33.17
C GLY A 217 19.98 -21.29 32.33
N GLN A 218 20.46 -22.00 31.31
CA GLN A 218 19.63 -22.56 30.22
C GLN A 218 18.45 -23.40 30.72
N HIS A 219 17.29 -23.14 30.12
CA HIS A 219 16.17 -24.05 30.19
C HIS A 219 16.54 -25.34 29.43
N LYS A 220 16.25 -26.50 30.02
CA LYS A 220 16.50 -27.78 29.35
C LYS A 220 15.50 -27.94 28.19
N VAL A 221 15.97 -27.72 26.97
CA VAL A 221 15.22 -28.01 25.74
C VAL A 221 15.56 -29.44 25.32
N ASP A 222 14.54 -30.28 25.20
CA ASP A 222 14.71 -31.64 24.67
C ASP A 222 14.77 -31.59 23.13
N MET A 223 15.98 -31.73 22.60
CA MET A 223 16.23 -31.70 21.16
C MET A 223 15.78 -32.97 20.44
N SER A 224 15.36 -34.03 21.15
CA SER A 224 14.89 -35.27 20.52
C SER A 224 13.62 -35.08 19.68
N GLN A 225 12.80 -34.08 20.04
CA GLN A 225 11.57 -33.72 19.35
C GLN A 225 11.81 -32.69 18.24
N TRP A 226 13.07 -32.28 18.00
CA TRP A 226 13.40 -31.24 17.03
C TRP A 226 13.69 -31.84 15.65
N HIS A 227 12.77 -31.60 14.71
CA HIS A 227 12.90 -32.05 13.33
C HIS A 227 13.46 -30.93 12.45
N LEU A 228 14.60 -31.16 11.78
CA LEU A 228 15.30 -30.15 10.99
C LEU A 228 14.45 -29.58 9.84
N ILE A 229 13.82 -30.45 9.05
CA ILE A 229 13.12 -30.05 7.82
C ILE A 229 11.92 -29.13 8.11
N PRO A 230 11.00 -29.48 9.04
CA PRO A 230 9.88 -28.61 9.41
C PRO A 230 10.32 -27.30 10.01
N GLN A 231 11.38 -27.34 10.81
CA GLN A 231 11.93 -26.16 11.45
C GLN A 231 12.53 -25.22 10.41
N ALA A 232 13.28 -25.74 9.44
CA ALA A 232 13.81 -24.94 8.33
C ALA A 232 12.69 -24.30 7.49
N LEU A 233 11.64 -25.07 7.16
CA LEU A 233 10.50 -24.57 6.39
C LEU A 233 9.65 -23.56 7.18
N GLY A 234 9.41 -23.82 8.46
CA GLY A 234 8.69 -22.92 9.36
C GLY A 234 9.43 -21.62 9.63
N TRP A 235 10.76 -21.66 9.82
CA TRP A 235 11.57 -20.45 9.93
C TRP A 235 11.63 -19.68 8.60
N GLY A 236 11.71 -20.41 7.48
CA GLY A 236 11.64 -19.83 6.14
C GLY A 236 10.34 -19.06 5.92
N SER A 237 9.18 -19.68 6.23
CA SER A 237 7.87 -19.04 6.10
C SER A 237 7.71 -17.86 7.07
N ALA A 238 8.14 -18.00 8.32
CA ALA A 238 8.13 -16.92 9.31
C ALA A 238 8.88 -15.67 8.84
N ILE A 239 10.08 -15.84 8.25
CA ILE A 239 10.87 -14.74 7.69
C ILE A 239 10.14 -14.10 6.51
N LEU A 240 9.61 -14.91 5.59
CA LEU A 240 8.88 -14.40 4.42
C LEU A 240 7.65 -13.58 4.84
N TYR A 241 6.88 -14.05 5.82
CA TYR A 241 5.74 -13.30 6.34
C TYR A 241 6.16 -12.01 7.03
N CYS A 242 7.21 -12.01 7.85
CA CYS A 242 7.70 -10.78 8.48
C CYS A 242 8.16 -9.77 7.42
N VAL A 243 9.01 -10.21 6.49
CA VAL A 243 9.62 -9.37 5.47
C VAL A 243 8.59 -8.87 4.46
N SER A 244 7.52 -9.61 4.19
CA SER A 244 6.51 -9.21 3.19
C SER A 244 5.90 -7.83 3.48
N ARG A 245 5.78 -7.44 4.75
CA ARG A 245 5.23 -6.13 5.14
C ARG A 245 6.10 -4.97 4.68
N ILE A 246 7.43 -5.17 4.58
CA ILE A 246 8.39 -4.13 4.20
C ILE A 246 8.06 -3.57 2.80
N PRO A 247 7.87 -4.38 1.74
CA PRO A 247 7.40 -3.88 0.46
C PRO A 247 6.10 -3.08 0.49
N GLN A 248 5.12 -3.47 1.31
CA GLN A 248 3.87 -2.71 1.43
C GLN A 248 4.11 -1.36 2.13
N ILE A 249 4.87 -1.36 3.22
CA ILE A 249 5.27 -0.14 3.95
C ILE A 249 6.02 0.81 3.01
N MET A 250 6.95 0.28 2.20
CA MET A 250 7.72 1.05 1.24
C MET A 250 6.84 1.59 0.11
N GLN A 251 5.87 0.81 -0.38
CA GLN A 251 4.94 1.30 -1.40
C GLN A 251 4.06 2.42 -0.85
N ASN A 252 3.49 2.25 0.34
CA ASN A 252 2.72 3.30 1.02
C ASN A 252 3.57 4.57 1.22
N PHE A 253 4.84 4.40 1.62
CA PHE A 253 5.77 5.50 1.81
C PHE A 253 6.13 6.23 0.50
N ARG A 254 6.31 5.47 -0.59
CA ARG A 254 6.59 6.02 -1.91
C ARG A 254 5.39 6.75 -2.48
N ASN A 255 4.20 6.19 -2.31
CA ASN A 255 2.95 6.73 -2.83
C ASN A 255 2.40 7.87 -1.95
N GLU A 256 2.91 8.02 -0.72
CA GLU A 256 2.36 8.92 0.32
C GLU A 256 0.85 8.76 0.52
N SER A 257 0.36 7.53 0.32
CA SER A 257 -1.05 7.19 0.31
C SER A 257 -1.22 5.71 0.66
N VAL A 258 -2.38 5.40 1.24
CA VAL A 258 -2.89 4.03 1.48
C VAL A 258 -4.14 3.76 0.63
N GLU A 259 -4.40 4.58 -0.37
CA GLU A 259 -5.55 4.43 -1.24
C GLU A 259 -5.49 3.10 -2.02
N GLY A 260 -6.61 2.36 -2.02
CA GLY A 260 -6.68 1.01 -2.60
C GLY A 260 -6.19 -0.12 -1.69
N LEU A 261 -5.68 0.18 -0.50
CA LEU A 261 -5.33 -0.80 0.52
C LEU A 261 -6.46 -0.97 1.55
N SER A 262 -6.85 -2.21 1.83
CA SER A 262 -7.97 -2.54 2.70
C SER A 262 -7.54 -2.60 4.16
N LEU A 263 -7.92 -1.59 4.96
CA LEU A 263 -7.65 -1.58 6.40
C LEU A 263 -8.23 -2.82 7.13
N PRO A 264 -9.48 -3.28 6.86
CA PRO A 264 -10.02 -4.45 7.54
C PRO A 264 -9.22 -5.74 7.33
N MET A 265 -8.61 -5.95 6.16
CA MET A 265 -7.72 -7.10 5.91
C MET A 265 -6.57 -7.15 6.93
N PHE A 266 -5.91 -6.00 7.16
CA PHE A 266 -4.84 -5.91 8.15
C PHE A 266 -5.34 -6.06 9.60
N ILE A 267 -6.55 -5.58 9.89
CA ILE A 267 -7.18 -5.80 11.21
C ILE A 267 -7.39 -7.30 11.45
N PHE A 268 -7.97 -8.03 10.50
CA PHE A 268 -8.14 -9.48 10.61
C PHE A 268 -6.79 -10.20 10.75
N SER A 269 -5.77 -9.78 9.99
CA SER A 269 -4.41 -10.35 10.11
C SER A 269 -3.83 -10.15 11.51
N VAL A 270 -3.93 -8.95 12.08
CA VAL A 270 -3.39 -8.64 13.43
C VAL A 270 -4.15 -9.42 14.50
N VAL A 271 -5.48 -9.41 14.45
CA VAL A 271 -6.32 -10.14 15.40
C VAL A 271 -6.06 -11.64 15.31
N GLY A 272 -5.98 -12.19 14.09
CA GLY A 272 -5.63 -13.60 13.86
C GLY A 272 -4.25 -13.96 14.42
N ASN A 273 -3.23 -13.14 14.16
CA ASN A 273 -1.87 -13.36 14.68
C ASN A 273 -1.78 -13.26 16.21
N VAL A 274 -2.41 -12.26 16.82
CA VAL A 274 -2.41 -12.10 18.29
C VAL A 274 -3.07 -13.30 18.94
N THR A 275 -4.25 -13.68 18.46
CA THR A 275 -5.00 -14.82 19.02
C THR A 275 -4.29 -16.16 18.79
N TYR A 276 -3.58 -16.31 17.67
CA TYR A 276 -2.72 -17.47 17.43
C TYR A 276 -1.55 -17.56 18.42
N CYS A 277 -0.79 -16.48 18.61
CA CYS A 277 0.30 -16.46 19.58
C CYS A 277 -0.19 -16.75 21.00
N VAL A 278 -1.33 -16.16 21.39
CA VAL A 278 -1.97 -16.45 22.68
C VAL A 278 -2.36 -17.92 22.78
N SER A 279 -2.91 -18.52 21.73
CA SER A 279 -3.27 -19.96 21.74
C SER A 279 -2.06 -20.87 21.99
N ILE A 280 -0.91 -20.58 21.36
CA ILE A 280 0.32 -21.36 21.57
C ILE A 280 0.77 -21.25 23.02
N VAL A 281 0.87 -20.03 23.56
CA VAL A 281 1.37 -19.81 24.94
C VAL A 281 0.42 -20.38 25.99
N LEU A 282 -0.89 -20.35 25.75
CA LEU A 282 -1.88 -20.94 26.66
C LEU A 282 -1.90 -22.47 26.62
N GLU A 283 -1.53 -23.09 25.50
CA GLU A 283 -1.43 -24.55 25.38
C GLU A 283 -0.31 -25.09 26.28
N SER A 284 0.86 -24.46 26.26
CA SER A 284 1.96 -24.83 27.16
C SER A 284 3.04 -23.74 27.24
N THR A 285 3.60 -23.55 28.44
CA THR A 285 4.77 -22.71 28.70
C THR A 285 6.06 -23.53 28.88
N ASP A 286 6.00 -24.83 28.58
CA ASP A 286 7.18 -25.70 28.60
C ASP A 286 8.24 -25.18 27.59
N PRO A 287 9.52 -25.05 28.00
CA PRO A 287 10.57 -24.54 27.13
C PRO A 287 10.76 -25.34 25.83
N THR A 288 10.62 -26.67 25.86
CA THR A 288 10.76 -27.50 24.66
C THR A 288 9.62 -27.22 23.69
N TYR A 289 8.38 -27.21 24.20
CA TYR A 289 7.21 -26.88 23.39
C TYR A 289 7.30 -25.49 22.76
N LEU A 290 7.68 -24.47 23.54
CA LEU A 290 7.84 -23.10 23.04
C LEU A 290 8.97 -22.98 22.02
N PHE A 291 10.07 -23.70 22.21
CA PHE A 291 11.19 -23.72 21.27
C PHE A 291 10.78 -24.35 19.93
N ILE A 292 10.05 -25.47 19.97
CA ILE A 292 9.52 -26.11 18.76
C ILE A 292 8.57 -25.17 18.03
N ASN A 293 7.67 -24.48 18.76
CA ASN A 293 6.68 -23.58 18.18
C ASN A 293 7.22 -22.17 17.85
N LEU A 294 8.51 -21.94 18.08
CA LEU A 294 9.12 -20.62 17.97
C LEU A 294 9.05 -19.97 16.58
N PRO A 295 9.21 -20.71 15.45
CA PRO A 295 9.05 -20.11 14.13
C PRO A 295 7.68 -19.45 13.95
N TRP A 296 6.62 -20.11 14.43
CA TRP A 296 5.25 -19.61 14.34
C TRP A 296 4.99 -18.45 15.28
N LEU A 297 5.50 -18.50 16.52
CA LEU A 297 5.41 -17.38 17.46
C LEU A 297 6.13 -16.13 16.94
N ILE A 298 7.33 -16.29 16.38
CA ILE A 298 8.10 -15.18 15.82
C ILE A 298 7.51 -14.71 14.49
N GLY A 299 7.04 -15.62 13.64
CA GLY A 299 6.39 -15.27 12.37
C GLY A 299 5.10 -14.47 12.60
N SER A 300 4.23 -14.95 13.48
CA SER A 300 2.97 -14.26 13.79
C SER A 300 3.16 -13.05 14.71
N GLY A 301 3.93 -13.17 15.78
CA GLY A 301 4.19 -12.07 16.71
C GLY A 301 5.09 -10.98 16.12
N GLY A 302 6.11 -11.36 15.35
CA GLY A 302 7.05 -10.43 14.73
C GLY A 302 6.43 -9.58 13.63
N THR A 303 5.46 -10.12 12.88
CA THR A 303 4.71 -9.32 11.88
C THR A 303 3.97 -8.14 12.50
N LEU A 304 3.55 -8.24 13.76
CA LEU A 304 2.79 -7.18 14.45
C LEU A 304 3.54 -5.84 14.47
N PHE A 305 4.87 -5.84 14.64
CA PHE A 305 5.66 -4.61 14.61
C PHE A 305 5.53 -3.88 13.27
N PHE A 306 5.48 -4.64 12.17
CA PHE A 306 5.32 -4.07 10.84
C PHE A 306 3.87 -3.75 10.51
N ASP A 307 2.91 -4.55 10.98
CA ASP A 307 1.48 -4.28 10.80
C ASP A 307 1.08 -2.97 11.52
N PHE A 308 1.63 -2.69 12.71
CA PHE A 308 1.45 -1.40 13.38
C PHE A 308 2.07 -0.22 12.60
N THR A 309 3.15 -0.44 11.85
CA THR A 309 3.67 0.59 10.94
C THR A 309 2.67 0.87 9.81
N ILE A 310 2.02 -0.17 9.27
CA ILE A 310 0.98 0.00 8.24
C ILE A 310 -0.23 0.75 8.82
N PHE A 311 -0.69 0.42 10.03
CA PHE A 311 -1.76 1.18 10.70
C PHE A 311 -1.37 2.64 10.95
N PHE A 312 -0.12 2.88 11.35
CA PHE A 312 0.38 4.23 11.50
C PHE A 312 0.36 5.01 10.17
N GLN A 313 0.74 4.35 9.06
CA GLN A 313 0.60 4.94 7.72
C GLN A 313 -0.86 5.20 7.34
N PHE A 314 -1.79 4.30 7.68
CA PHE A 314 -3.23 4.54 7.48
C PHE A 314 -3.70 5.79 8.21
N TYR A 315 -3.33 5.96 9.48
CA TYR A 315 -3.68 7.13 10.27
C TYR A 315 -3.09 8.41 9.67
N MET A 316 -1.78 8.44 9.40
CA MET A 316 -1.07 9.62 8.93
C MET A 316 -1.50 10.06 7.52
N TYR A 317 -1.65 9.11 6.59
CA TYR A 317 -1.96 9.44 5.20
C TYR A 317 -3.45 9.77 4.99
N ARG A 318 -4.39 9.13 5.72
CA ARG A 318 -5.81 9.52 5.67
C ARG A 318 -6.05 10.93 6.20
N GLN A 319 -5.46 11.27 7.36
CA GLN A 319 -5.60 12.61 7.94
C GLN A 319 -5.11 13.70 6.98
N ARG A 320 -4.04 13.44 6.23
CA ARG A 320 -3.52 14.38 5.24
C ARG A 320 -4.48 14.56 4.06
N THR A 321 -5.06 13.47 3.55
CA THR A 321 -6.07 13.54 2.48
C THR A 321 -7.26 14.38 2.91
N ASP A 322 -7.76 14.19 4.14
CA ASP A 322 -8.88 14.95 4.69
C ASP A 322 -8.55 16.44 4.83
N LEU A 323 -7.36 16.78 5.35
CA LEU A 323 -6.91 18.17 5.47
C LEU A 323 -6.78 18.86 4.12
N ASN A 324 -6.21 18.18 3.12
CA ASN A 324 -6.08 18.71 1.77
C ASN A 324 -7.45 18.93 1.11
N SER A 325 -8.41 18.01 1.32
CA SER A 325 -9.77 18.16 0.79
C SER A 325 -10.46 19.39 1.37
N LYS A 326 -10.35 19.61 2.69
CA LYS A 326 -10.93 20.78 3.38
C LYS A 326 -10.28 22.11 2.99
N ALA A 327 -9.00 22.10 2.61
CA ALA A 327 -8.28 23.30 2.18
C ALA A 327 -8.58 23.70 0.72
N THR A 328 -9.25 22.83 -0.06
CA THR A 328 -9.57 23.07 -1.47
C THR A 328 -11.03 23.52 -1.68
N VAL A 329 -11.85 23.49 -0.61
CA VAL A 329 -13.23 24.00 -0.57
C VAL A 329 -13.23 25.40 0.04
#